data_AF-A0A5E5BRL7-F1
#
_entry.id   AF-A0A5E5BRL7-F1
#
_cell.length_a   1.000
_cell.length_b   1.000
_cell.length_c   1.000
_cell.angle_alpha   90.00
_cell.angle_beta   90.00
_cell.angle_gamma   90.00
#
_symmetry.space_group_name_H-M   'P 1'
#
loop_
_entity.id
_entity.type
_entity.pdbx_description
1 polymer ?
#
loop_
_entity_poly.entity_id
_entity_poly.type
_entity_poly.pdbx_seq_one_letter_code
_entity_poly.pdbx_strand_id
1 'polypeptide(L)'
;MSDRPEPHPVPPSLRMAASLVVLRERASGMEVLLLRRAVRATDFSSNAYVFPGGVVDADDRLGHVACDGLDDATASRRLQLPGGGLDYYVAAMRECFEETGVLFADDASGAPVDERRLSAMRGEREALHDGRVDIASLCRSFDVRLAPQRLHYLSHWVTPLGLPKRFDTRFFLAMLPEGQQVEVDQNETAAHRWMRPQYALAHADQLRLLPPTRKLLQWLDAMGTADRAMAAAGALDVVPRIQPRLANGKRGRWPVAPGEPAWGELTLIDPHEQGTGSYEITPGQVVTLMPGVLRLAAPNPGMMTGPGTNTYLLGGGPDNTWAVIDPGPDDPAHIDAILRAAPGDIRQIFVTHTHRDHSPGARLLKEKTGATTFGMRARHDEGQDTAFVPDVTLTDGDAVTLPDGRLLRAIHTPGHASNHLCYGLDMAKMVFTGDHVMQGSTVVINPPDGHMATYLASLEKLAAFAPEWLAPGHGFVMDQPAQRIARLIAHRLARESRTLDALEQLGPATIDVLIPVVYADVPASRHAVARRSLHAHLEKLAEDGLACLSADGHWQRTGAAPEK
;
A
#
# COMPACT_ATOMS: atom_id res chain seq x y z
N MET A 1 -6.74 -9.84 46.94
CA MET A 1 -5.56 -9.04 46.55
C MET A 1 -6.00 -8.13 45.43
N SER A 2 -5.74 -6.83 45.57
CA SER A 2 -6.20 -5.78 44.67
C SER A 2 -5.40 -5.84 43.37
N ASP A 3 -6.07 -6.12 42.24
CA ASP A 3 -5.53 -5.91 40.90
C ASP A 3 -5.46 -4.41 40.65
N ARG A 4 -4.28 -3.82 40.86
CA ARG A 4 -3.99 -2.48 40.35
C ARG A 4 -3.79 -2.62 38.84
N PRO A 5 -4.45 -1.80 38.01
CA PRO A 5 -4.12 -1.75 36.59
C PRO A 5 -2.64 -1.39 36.44
N GLU A 6 -1.91 -2.17 35.66
CA GLU A 6 -0.53 -1.84 35.31
C GLU A 6 -0.49 -0.41 34.73
N PRO A 7 0.50 0.42 35.11
CA PRO A 7 0.60 1.76 34.59
C PRO A 7 0.81 1.70 33.07
N HIS A 8 -0.18 2.17 32.31
CA HIS A 8 0.01 2.42 30.88
C HIS A 8 1.24 3.33 30.71
N PRO A 9 2.27 2.93 29.94
CA PRO A 9 3.45 3.75 29.74
C PRO A 9 3.02 5.08 29.14
N VAL A 10 3.47 6.19 29.74
CA VAL A 10 3.27 7.53 29.20
C VAL A 10 3.79 7.53 27.76
N PRO A 11 2.96 7.88 26.76
CA PRO A 11 3.40 7.85 25.38
C PRO A 11 4.64 8.75 25.22
N PRO A 12 5.72 8.25 24.58
CA PRO A 12 6.93 9.04 24.40
C PRO A 12 6.60 10.36 23.69
N SER A 13 7.28 11.44 24.11
CA SER A 13 7.02 12.79 23.59
C SER A 13 7.14 12.82 22.07
N LEU A 14 6.09 13.34 21.42
CA LEU A 14 6.03 13.50 19.98
C LEU A 14 6.64 14.85 19.62
N ARG A 15 7.80 14.84 18.96
CA ARG A 15 8.49 16.06 18.53
C ARG A 15 8.02 16.47 17.14
N MET A 16 7.70 17.75 16.96
CA MET A 16 7.38 18.29 15.64
C MET A 16 8.67 18.45 14.85
N ALA A 17 8.66 18.11 13.57
CA ALA A 17 9.84 18.17 12.73
C ALA A 17 9.50 18.62 11.30
N ALA A 18 10.51 19.16 10.63
CA ALA A 18 10.44 19.52 9.22
C ALA A 18 11.68 18.99 8.48
N SER A 19 11.48 18.47 7.27
CA SER A 19 12.58 17.97 6.44
C SER A 19 12.44 18.45 5.01
N LEU A 20 13.57 18.73 4.36
CA LEU A 20 13.61 19.32 3.04
C LEU A 20 14.24 18.37 2.02
N VAL A 21 13.45 17.92 1.06
CA VAL A 21 13.92 17.19 -0.10
C VAL A 21 14.45 18.19 -1.11
N VAL A 22 15.78 18.29 -1.22
CA VAL A 22 16.44 19.19 -2.18
C VAL A 22 16.79 18.41 -3.44
N LEU A 23 16.28 18.87 -4.58
CA LEU A 23 16.57 18.29 -5.88
C LEU A 23 17.64 19.12 -6.62
N ARG A 24 18.26 18.53 -7.64
CA ARG A 24 18.92 19.26 -8.74
C ARG A 24 18.80 18.48 -10.04
N GLU A 25 18.79 19.18 -11.17
CA GLU A 25 18.78 18.56 -12.49
C GLU A 25 20.19 18.51 -13.08
N ARG A 26 20.54 17.41 -13.75
CA ARG A 26 21.83 17.21 -14.43
C ARG A 26 21.58 16.56 -15.79
N ALA A 27 22.58 16.60 -16.68
CA ALA A 27 22.49 15.87 -17.96
C ALA A 27 22.24 14.36 -17.77
N SER A 28 22.65 13.79 -16.64
CA SER A 28 22.41 12.39 -16.25
C SER A 28 21.04 12.14 -15.61
N GLY A 29 20.20 13.16 -15.48
CA GLY A 29 18.89 13.15 -14.83
C GLY A 29 18.90 13.67 -13.39
N MET A 30 17.70 13.68 -12.79
CA MET A 30 17.43 14.25 -11.47
C MET A 30 18.27 13.57 -10.38
N GLU A 31 18.85 14.40 -9.52
CA GLU A 31 19.55 13.99 -8.31
C GLU A 31 18.88 14.60 -7.08
N VAL A 32 18.94 13.88 -5.96
CA VAL A 32 18.44 14.30 -4.65
C VAL A 32 19.58 14.34 -3.65
N LEU A 33 19.54 15.36 -2.79
CA LEU A 33 20.49 15.51 -1.70
C LEU A 33 20.16 14.54 -0.56
N LEU A 34 21.12 13.71 -0.18
CA LEU A 34 21.03 12.84 0.99
C LEU A 34 22.21 13.08 1.93
N LEU A 35 21.92 13.21 3.21
CA LEU A 35 22.88 13.39 4.29
C LEU A 35 23.06 12.07 5.05
N ARG A 36 24.30 11.71 5.33
CA ARG A 36 24.63 10.55 6.18
C ARG A 36 24.77 11.02 7.62
N ARG A 37 23.84 10.62 8.49
CA ARG A 37 23.89 10.95 9.91
C ARG A 37 25.15 10.37 10.56
N ALA A 38 25.77 11.14 11.45
CA ALA A 38 26.92 10.70 12.23
C ALA A 38 26.60 9.42 13.04
N VAL A 39 27.65 8.62 13.29
CA VAL A 39 27.50 7.38 14.05
C VAL A 39 27.30 7.71 15.53
N ARG A 40 26.10 7.48 16.06
CA ARG A 40 25.78 7.59 17.49
C ARG A 40 25.35 6.21 18.01
N ALA A 41 25.99 5.71 19.07
CA ALA A 41 25.81 4.33 19.55
C ALA A 41 24.38 4.00 20.03
N THR A 42 23.59 5.01 20.38
CA THR A 42 22.23 4.88 20.94
C THR A 42 21.12 5.35 20.00
N ASP A 43 21.43 5.60 18.71
CA ASP A 43 20.44 6.09 17.75
C ASP A 43 20.16 5.07 16.65
N PHE A 44 18.89 4.65 16.52
CA PHE A 44 18.47 3.66 15.52
C PHE A 44 18.75 4.13 14.07
N SER A 45 18.70 5.44 13.85
CA SER A 45 19.01 6.15 12.60
C SER A 45 20.49 6.51 12.42
N SER A 46 21.37 6.09 13.33
CA SER A 46 22.82 6.24 13.21
C SER A 46 23.31 5.69 11.86
N ASN A 47 24.16 6.42 11.14
CA ASN A 47 24.67 6.04 9.81
C ASN A 47 23.60 5.89 8.70
N ALA A 48 22.35 6.30 8.94
CA ALA A 48 21.31 6.31 7.92
C ALA A 48 21.45 7.52 7.00
N TYR A 49 21.10 7.32 5.72
CA TYR A 49 20.92 8.42 4.78
C TYR A 49 19.51 9.02 4.88
N VAL A 50 19.44 10.33 5.09
CA VAL A 50 18.22 11.12 5.31
C VAL A 50 18.23 12.39 4.47
N PHE A 51 17.08 13.05 4.38
CA PHE A 51 17.01 14.43 3.89
C PHE A 51 17.44 15.40 4.99
N PRO A 52 17.95 16.60 4.65
CA PRO A 52 18.20 17.62 5.65
C PRO A 52 16.92 17.96 6.44
N GLY A 53 17.06 18.20 7.74
CA GLY A 53 15.92 18.55 8.57
C GLY A 53 16.04 18.14 10.02
N GLY A 54 15.24 18.78 10.86
CA GLY A 54 15.26 18.59 12.30
C GLY A 54 13.97 19.02 12.97
N VAL A 55 14.08 19.41 14.24
CA VAL A 55 12.94 19.71 15.12
C VAL A 55 12.43 21.12 14.80
N VAL A 56 11.11 21.32 14.91
CA VAL A 56 10.55 22.67 14.88
C VAL A 56 10.72 23.28 16.27
N ASP A 57 11.51 24.34 16.36
CA ASP A 57 11.82 25.06 17.58
C ASP A 57 10.85 26.22 17.80
N ALA A 58 10.66 26.62 19.06
CA ALA A 58 9.79 27.75 19.39
C ALA A 58 10.26 29.05 18.73
N ASP A 59 11.57 29.20 18.53
CA ASP A 59 12.19 30.38 17.93
C ASP A 59 12.03 30.44 16.40
N ASP A 60 11.61 29.35 15.73
CA ASP A 60 11.28 29.38 14.30
C ASP A 60 10.15 30.38 14.00
N ARG A 61 9.30 30.66 15.00
CA ARG A 61 8.28 31.71 14.90
C ARG A 61 8.86 33.11 14.72
N LEU A 62 10.04 33.38 15.28
CA LEU A 62 10.72 34.66 15.09
C LEU A 62 11.11 34.87 13.63
N GLY A 63 11.35 33.79 12.88
CA GLY A 63 11.66 33.81 11.45
C GLY A 63 10.55 34.35 10.56
N HIS A 64 9.30 34.38 11.03
CA HIS A 64 8.14 34.84 10.24
C HIS A 64 8.34 36.27 9.70
N VAL A 65 8.97 37.15 10.49
CA VAL A 65 9.21 38.54 10.09
C VAL A 65 10.22 38.67 8.94
N ALA A 66 11.00 37.61 8.70
CA ALA A 66 11.96 37.52 7.62
C ALA A 66 11.43 36.74 6.41
N CYS A 67 10.22 36.17 6.46
CA CYS A 67 9.62 35.48 5.33
C CYS A 67 9.02 36.45 4.31
N ASP A 68 9.10 36.08 3.04
CA ASP A 68 8.36 36.71 1.95
C ASP A 68 7.46 35.69 1.24
N GLY A 69 6.41 36.14 0.55
CA GLY A 69 5.58 35.30 -0.32
C GLY A 69 4.69 34.24 0.33
N LEU A 70 4.74 34.02 1.64
CA LEU A 70 3.85 33.11 2.37
C LEU A 70 3.58 33.59 3.80
N ASP A 71 2.30 33.73 4.17
CA ASP A 71 1.88 34.03 5.54
C ASP A 71 1.53 32.75 6.35
N ASP A 72 1.48 32.88 7.67
CA ASP A 72 1.16 31.76 8.57
C ASP A 72 -0.24 31.20 8.32
N ALA A 73 -1.23 32.05 8.07
CA ALA A 73 -2.59 31.59 7.81
C ALA A 73 -2.66 30.67 6.57
N THR A 74 -1.93 31.00 5.51
CA THR A 74 -1.86 30.20 4.28
C THR A 74 -1.04 28.94 4.49
N ALA A 75 0.10 29.03 5.18
CA ALA A 75 0.89 27.86 5.56
C ALA A 75 0.07 26.89 6.43
N SER A 76 -0.62 27.37 7.45
CA SER A 76 -1.46 26.55 8.34
C SER A 76 -2.60 25.88 7.58
N ARG A 77 -3.28 26.58 6.65
CA ARG A 77 -4.29 25.95 5.78
C ARG A 77 -3.69 24.82 4.95
N ARG A 78 -2.53 25.03 4.31
CA ARG A 78 -1.83 24.01 3.52
C ARG A 78 -1.44 22.79 4.36
N LEU A 79 -1.00 23.02 5.60
CA LEU A 79 -0.54 21.98 6.53
C LEU A 79 -1.67 21.38 7.37
N GLN A 80 -2.91 21.82 7.17
CA GLN A 80 -4.10 21.41 7.93
C GLN A 80 -3.93 21.61 9.44
N LEU A 81 -3.39 22.76 9.81
CA LEU A 81 -3.16 23.18 11.20
C LEU A 81 -4.07 24.36 11.57
N PRO A 82 -4.43 24.51 12.86
CA PRO A 82 -5.14 25.69 13.33
C PRO A 82 -4.30 26.98 13.30
N GLY A 83 -2.97 26.87 13.33
CA GLY A 83 -2.00 27.97 13.32
C GLY A 83 -0.56 27.46 13.38
N GLY A 84 0.45 28.32 13.18
CA GLY A 84 1.87 27.95 13.29
C GLY A 84 2.37 27.07 12.14
N GLY A 85 1.73 27.18 10.96
CA GLY A 85 2.17 26.44 9.78
C GLY A 85 3.49 26.95 9.23
N LEU A 86 3.74 28.26 9.35
CA LEU A 86 4.96 28.88 8.85
C LEU A 86 6.18 28.49 9.69
N ASP A 87 5.98 28.09 10.96
CA ASP A 87 7.03 27.51 11.83
C ASP A 87 7.72 26.32 11.13
N TYR A 88 6.98 25.45 10.44
CA TYR A 88 7.54 24.29 9.72
C TYR A 88 8.34 24.66 8.48
N TYR A 89 7.93 25.72 7.77
CA TYR A 89 8.68 26.19 6.61
C TYR A 89 10.00 26.82 7.05
N VAL A 90 9.97 27.66 8.09
CA VAL A 90 11.17 28.26 8.67
C VAL A 90 12.11 27.17 9.18
N ALA A 91 11.61 26.20 9.95
CA ALA A 91 12.40 25.06 10.43
C ALA A 91 13.07 24.29 9.28
N ALA A 92 12.33 24.00 8.19
CA ALA A 92 12.90 23.29 7.03
C ALA A 92 14.06 24.06 6.38
N MET A 93 13.95 25.39 6.27
CA MET A 93 14.98 26.24 5.68
C MET A 93 16.17 26.43 6.63
N ARG A 94 15.91 26.63 7.93
CA ARG A 94 16.91 26.76 9.00
C ARG A 94 17.76 25.49 9.07
N GLU A 95 17.14 24.34 9.25
CA GLU A 95 17.81 23.04 9.36
C GLU A 95 18.61 22.71 8.09
N CYS A 96 18.06 22.99 6.91
CA CYS A 96 18.80 22.82 5.66
C CYS A 96 20.07 23.69 5.62
N PHE A 97 19.97 24.94 6.06
CA PHE A 97 21.13 25.83 6.12
C PHE A 97 22.15 25.38 7.16
N GLU A 98 21.71 25.00 8.36
CA GLU A 98 22.57 24.49 9.43
C GLU A 98 23.33 23.23 9.00
N GLU A 99 22.68 22.27 8.35
CA GLU A 99 23.30 20.98 8.00
C GLU A 99 24.04 21.01 6.66
N THR A 100 23.66 21.88 5.71
CA THR A 100 24.17 21.83 4.32
C THR A 100 24.74 23.14 3.78
N GLY A 101 24.51 24.27 4.45
CA GLY A 101 24.89 25.60 3.95
C GLY A 101 24.01 26.12 2.83
N VAL A 102 23.04 25.32 2.35
CA VAL A 102 22.04 25.74 1.37
C VAL A 102 20.96 26.56 2.08
N LEU A 103 20.76 27.80 1.65
CA LEU A 103 19.78 28.72 2.21
C LEU A 103 18.72 29.08 1.17
N PHE A 104 17.47 28.82 1.51
CA PHE A 104 16.30 29.23 0.73
C PHE A 104 15.88 30.63 1.13
N ALA A 105 16.64 31.61 0.65
CA ALA A 105 16.40 33.02 0.86
C ALA A 105 16.70 33.81 -0.42
N ASP A 106 16.17 35.02 -0.47
CA ASP A 106 16.43 36.00 -1.51
C ASP A 106 17.07 37.26 -0.92
N ASP A 107 17.89 37.93 -1.71
CA ASP A 107 18.44 39.23 -1.37
C ASP A 107 17.41 40.36 -1.61
N ALA A 108 17.82 41.61 -1.36
CA ALA A 108 16.96 42.79 -1.57
C ALA A 108 16.48 42.98 -3.02
N SER A 109 17.09 42.31 -4.01
CA SER A 109 16.67 42.34 -5.41
C SER A 109 15.66 41.23 -5.75
N GLY A 110 15.39 40.30 -4.83
CA GLY A 110 14.55 39.12 -5.06
C GLY A 110 15.29 37.97 -5.73
N ALA A 111 16.61 38.04 -5.84
CA ALA A 111 17.46 36.98 -6.39
C ALA A 111 17.92 36.02 -5.28
N PRO A 112 18.13 34.72 -5.59
CA PRO A 112 18.70 33.78 -4.62
C PRO A 112 20.03 34.28 -4.05
N VAL A 113 20.28 34.01 -2.76
CA VAL A 113 21.53 34.39 -2.09
C VAL A 113 22.74 33.75 -2.80
N ASP A 114 23.71 34.59 -3.17
CA ASP A 114 24.92 34.19 -3.87
C ASP A 114 25.98 33.52 -2.96
N GLU A 115 26.96 32.87 -3.60
CA GLU A 115 28.05 32.16 -2.90
C GLU A 115 28.88 33.08 -1.99
N ARG A 116 29.06 34.35 -2.38
CA ARG A 116 29.83 35.32 -1.61
C ARG A 116 29.15 35.61 -0.27
N ARG A 117 27.84 35.82 -0.28
CA ARG A 117 27.07 36.11 0.93
C ARG A 117 26.94 34.88 1.81
N LEU A 118 26.72 33.69 1.22
CA LEU A 118 26.74 32.41 1.97
C LEU A 118 28.09 32.17 2.64
N SER A 119 29.19 32.47 1.95
CA SER A 119 30.54 32.37 2.53
C SER A 119 30.73 33.31 3.73
N ALA A 120 30.13 34.50 3.70
CA ALA A 120 30.15 35.43 4.83
C ALA A 120 29.28 34.94 6.00
N MET A 121 28.19 34.21 5.73
CA MET A 121 27.33 33.61 6.75
C MET A 121 27.93 32.37 7.42
N ARG A 122 29.01 31.79 6.87
CA ARG A 122 29.62 30.54 7.36
C ARG A 122 29.95 30.60 8.87
N GLY A 123 30.48 31.73 9.36
CA GLY A 123 30.82 31.90 10.77
C GLY A 123 29.60 32.00 11.70
N GLU A 124 28.47 32.48 11.18
CA GLU A 124 27.22 32.57 11.93
C GLU A 124 26.38 31.28 11.86
N ARG A 125 26.64 30.42 10.86
CA ARG A 125 25.98 29.11 10.74
C ARG A 125 26.18 28.23 11.97
N GLU A 126 27.39 28.18 12.52
CA GLU A 126 27.66 27.46 13.77
C GLU A 126 26.97 28.12 14.97
N ALA A 127 26.86 29.45 14.99
CA ALA A 127 26.14 30.16 16.04
C ALA A 127 24.63 29.88 15.97
N LEU A 128 24.06 29.78 14.77
CA LEU A 128 22.67 29.41 14.54
C LEU A 128 22.40 27.97 15.01
N HIS A 129 23.26 27.02 14.59
CA HIS A 129 23.16 25.62 14.98
C HIS A 129 23.23 25.41 16.51
N ASP A 130 24.11 26.15 17.19
CA ASP A 130 24.24 26.11 18.66
C ASP A 130 23.11 26.89 19.39
N GLY A 131 22.16 27.49 18.66
CA GLY A 131 21.08 28.29 19.24
C GLY A 131 21.53 29.63 19.85
N ARG A 132 22.72 30.13 19.49
CA ARG A 132 23.25 31.43 19.96
C ARG A 132 22.69 32.62 19.20
N VAL A 133 22.27 32.41 17.95
CA VAL A 133 21.51 33.38 17.14
C VAL A 133 20.29 32.69 16.56
N ASP A 134 19.20 33.42 16.38
CA ASP A 134 18.02 32.92 15.69
C ASP A 134 18.07 33.22 14.18
N ILE A 135 17.30 32.48 13.37
CA ILE A 135 17.29 32.63 11.91
C ILE A 135 16.84 34.03 11.47
N ALA A 136 15.99 34.72 12.24
CA ALA A 136 15.54 36.07 11.92
C ALA A 136 16.66 37.09 12.13
N SER A 137 17.45 36.92 13.20
CA SER A 137 18.66 37.71 13.47
C SER A 137 19.69 37.53 12.37
N LEU A 138 19.94 36.29 11.93
CA LEU A 138 20.82 36.02 10.79
C LEU A 138 20.29 36.70 9.51
N CYS A 139 19.01 36.57 9.20
CA CYS A 139 18.41 37.21 8.02
C CYS A 139 18.56 38.74 8.05
N ARG A 140 18.39 39.38 9.23
CA ARG A 140 18.61 40.82 9.41
C ARG A 140 20.08 41.22 9.23
N SER A 141 21.02 40.47 9.82
CA SER A 141 22.45 40.79 9.75
C SER A 141 23.00 40.78 8.32
N PHE A 142 22.44 39.93 7.46
CA PHE A 142 22.89 39.76 6.07
C PHE A 142 21.95 40.35 5.01
N ASP A 143 20.90 41.06 5.44
CA ASP A 143 19.90 41.68 4.56
C ASP A 143 19.33 40.70 3.52
N VAL A 144 18.80 39.58 4.02
CA VAL A 144 18.15 38.54 3.22
C VAL A 144 16.77 38.22 3.77
N ARG A 145 15.88 37.68 2.93
CA ARG A 145 14.54 37.24 3.30
C ARG A 145 14.35 35.77 2.96
N LEU A 146 13.81 35.00 3.89
CA LEU A 146 13.47 33.60 3.66
C LEU A 146 12.40 33.48 2.57
N ALA A 147 12.51 32.47 1.71
CA ALA A 147 11.66 32.25 0.55
C ALA A 147 10.78 30.97 0.69
N PRO A 148 9.88 30.89 1.68
CA PRO A 148 9.04 29.71 1.93
C PRO A 148 8.13 29.32 0.75
N GLN A 149 7.80 30.27 -0.14
CA GLN A 149 7.05 30.03 -1.37
C GLN A 149 7.75 29.09 -2.36
N ARG A 150 9.07 28.88 -2.23
CA ARG A 150 9.85 27.92 -3.04
C ARG A 150 9.75 26.47 -2.54
N LEU A 151 9.16 26.25 -1.36
CA LEU A 151 8.99 24.94 -0.75
C LEU A 151 7.58 24.43 -1.03
N HIS A 152 7.47 23.25 -1.63
CA HIS A 152 6.20 22.55 -1.82
C HIS A 152 5.99 21.54 -0.71
N TYR A 153 4.82 21.58 -0.04
CA TYR A 153 4.49 20.59 0.98
C TYR A 153 4.21 19.23 0.32
N LEU A 154 5.04 18.23 0.64
CA LEU A 154 5.10 16.97 -0.12
C LEU A 154 4.53 15.77 0.65
N SER A 155 4.88 15.61 1.93
CA SER A 155 4.52 14.40 2.68
C SER A 155 4.47 14.64 4.19
N HIS A 156 3.72 13.81 4.92
CA HIS A 156 3.56 13.90 6.37
C HIS A 156 3.71 12.54 7.00
N TRP A 157 4.77 12.35 7.80
CA TRP A 157 5.03 11.08 8.47
C TRP A 157 5.08 11.23 9.98
N VAL A 158 4.45 10.29 10.67
CA VAL A 158 4.55 10.17 12.12
C VAL A 158 5.20 8.84 12.47
N THR A 159 6.19 8.93 13.36
CA THR A 159 6.90 7.74 13.84
C THR A 159 5.94 6.79 14.58
N PRO A 160 6.01 5.46 14.35
CA PRO A 160 5.13 4.48 14.99
C PRO A 160 5.07 4.62 16.53
N LEU A 161 3.92 4.25 17.14
CA LEU A 161 3.71 4.36 18.58
C LEU A 161 4.71 3.54 19.41
N GLY A 162 5.05 2.34 18.95
CA GLY A 162 5.96 1.43 19.67
C GLY A 162 7.46 1.79 19.60
N LEU A 163 7.83 2.98 19.12
CA LEU A 163 9.21 3.47 19.12
C LEU A 163 9.41 4.56 20.18
N PRO A 164 10.55 4.57 20.90
CA PRO A 164 10.78 5.49 22.03
C PRO A 164 11.04 6.93 21.60
N LYS A 165 11.66 7.14 20.43
CA LYS A 165 11.87 8.48 19.85
C LYS A 165 10.86 8.67 18.75
N ARG A 166 9.95 9.65 18.89
CA ARG A 166 8.89 9.90 17.92
C ARG A 166 8.95 11.30 17.35
N PHE A 167 8.71 11.38 16.06
CA PHE A 167 8.64 12.62 15.29
C PHE A 167 7.34 12.67 14.48
N ASP A 168 6.76 13.86 14.38
CA ASP A 168 5.70 14.27 13.47
C ASP A 168 6.35 15.17 12.41
N THR A 169 6.79 14.57 11.31
CA THR A 169 7.66 15.20 10.32
C THR A 169 6.87 15.62 9.09
N ARG A 170 6.95 16.90 8.73
CA ARG A 170 6.48 17.43 7.45
C ARG A 170 7.63 17.53 6.47
N PHE A 171 7.47 16.94 5.30
CA PHE A 171 8.45 16.94 4.23
C PHE A 171 8.08 18.00 3.21
N PHE A 172 9.05 18.81 2.84
CA PHE A 172 8.95 19.80 1.78
C PHE A 172 9.84 19.42 0.61
N LEU A 173 9.51 19.87 -0.59
CA LEU A 173 10.30 19.69 -1.80
C LEU A 173 10.74 21.06 -2.33
N ALA A 174 12.01 21.19 -2.69
CA ALA A 174 12.50 22.42 -3.31
C ALA A 174 13.62 22.15 -4.32
N MET A 175 13.77 23.10 -5.24
CA MET A 175 14.87 23.11 -6.20
C MET A 175 16.11 23.73 -5.55
N LEU A 176 17.30 23.12 -5.69
CA LEU A 176 18.54 23.73 -5.24
C LEU A 176 18.65 25.16 -5.82
N PRO A 177 18.79 26.21 -4.97
CA PRO A 177 18.94 27.57 -5.48
C PRO A 177 20.17 27.70 -6.37
N GLU A 178 20.06 28.48 -7.44
CA GLU A 178 21.11 28.63 -8.44
C GLU A 178 22.42 29.15 -7.79
N GLY A 179 23.55 28.54 -8.18
CA GLY A 179 24.87 28.92 -7.69
C GLY A 179 25.25 28.39 -6.31
N GLN A 180 24.33 27.80 -5.54
CA GLN A 180 24.66 27.27 -4.21
C GLN A 180 25.33 25.88 -4.28
N GLN A 181 26.27 25.63 -3.37
CA GLN A 181 26.94 24.34 -3.19
C GLN A 181 26.66 23.80 -1.79
N VAL A 182 26.70 22.46 -1.66
CA VAL A 182 26.47 21.79 -0.39
C VAL A 182 27.77 21.62 0.37
N GLU A 183 27.76 22.01 1.63
CA GLU A 183 28.84 21.82 2.57
C GLU A 183 28.30 21.39 3.94
N VAL A 184 28.81 20.26 4.45
CA VAL A 184 28.32 19.67 5.71
C VAL A 184 29.16 20.10 6.90
N ASP A 185 28.54 20.20 8.07
CA ASP A 185 29.16 20.62 9.34
C ASP A 185 30.16 19.61 9.94
N GLN A 186 30.24 18.38 9.41
CA GLN A 186 31.05 17.24 9.90
C GLN A 186 30.77 16.79 11.34
N ASN A 187 29.89 17.46 12.09
CA ASN A 187 29.54 17.16 13.49
C ASN A 187 28.29 16.28 13.57
N GLU A 188 27.21 16.72 12.95
CA GLU A 188 25.93 15.98 12.90
C GLU A 188 25.81 15.17 11.61
N THR A 189 26.35 15.72 10.53
CA THR A 189 26.36 15.11 9.21
C THR A 189 27.77 14.67 8.84
N ALA A 190 27.98 13.35 8.75
CA ALA A 190 29.29 12.77 8.44
C ALA A 190 29.66 12.90 6.95
N ALA A 191 28.68 13.03 6.06
CA ALA A 191 28.87 13.22 4.62
C ALA A 191 27.56 13.63 3.95
N HIS A 192 27.63 14.32 2.80
CA HIS A 192 26.51 14.46 1.88
C HIS A 192 26.77 13.69 0.59
N ARG A 193 25.71 13.27 -0.10
CA ARG A 193 25.78 12.72 -1.46
C ARG A 193 24.58 13.18 -2.27
N TRP A 194 24.85 13.61 -3.50
CA TRP A 194 23.84 13.72 -4.53
C TRP A 194 23.66 12.36 -5.18
N MET A 195 22.44 11.86 -5.23
CA MET A 195 22.15 10.54 -5.80
C MET A 195 20.94 10.60 -6.71
N ARG A 196 20.95 9.79 -7.78
CA ARG A 196 19.74 9.50 -8.53
C ARG A 196 18.81 8.64 -7.67
N PRO A 197 17.48 8.87 -7.64
CA PRO A 197 16.55 8.08 -6.84
C PRO A 197 16.68 6.57 -7.05
N GLN A 198 16.77 6.12 -8.32
CA GLN A 198 16.98 4.70 -8.67
C GLN A 198 18.20 4.09 -8.01
N TYR A 199 19.33 4.82 -8.02
CA TYR A 199 20.57 4.34 -7.43
C TYR A 199 20.43 4.19 -5.90
N ALA A 200 19.85 5.19 -5.24
CA ALA A 200 19.61 5.14 -3.80
C ALA A 200 18.69 3.96 -3.42
N LEU A 201 17.63 3.72 -4.20
CA LEU A 201 16.70 2.61 -3.97
C LEU A 201 17.35 1.24 -4.17
N ALA A 202 18.17 1.08 -5.22
CA ALA A 202 18.89 -0.17 -5.48
C ALA A 202 19.88 -0.53 -4.35
N HIS A 203 20.36 0.46 -3.58
CA HIS A 203 21.29 0.29 -2.47
C HIS A 203 20.65 0.62 -1.11
N ALA A 204 19.31 0.53 -1.00
CA ALA A 204 18.56 1.02 0.16
C ALA A 204 19.03 0.42 1.49
N ASP A 205 19.35 -0.88 1.52
CA ASP A 205 19.79 -1.58 2.73
C ASP A 205 21.21 -1.12 3.14
N GLN A 206 22.11 -0.91 2.17
CA GLN A 206 23.48 -0.42 2.41
C GLN A 206 23.47 1.03 2.90
N LEU A 207 22.57 1.85 2.35
CA LEU A 207 22.35 3.24 2.74
C LEU A 207 21.47 3.38 3.99
N ARG A 208 20.94 2.27 4.51
CA ARG A 208 20.02 2.22 5.67
C ARG A 208 18.88 3.24 5.54
N LEU A 209 18.28 3.31 4.35
CA LEU A 209 17.21 4.28 4.09
C LEU A 209 16.02 4.03 5.01
N LEU A 210 15.60 5.06 5.72
CA LEU A 210 14.41 5.02 6.56
C LEU A 210 13.14 4.93 5.69
N PRO A 211 12.02 4.39 6.21
CA PRO A 211 10.80 4.23 5.43
C PRO A 211 10.29 5.51 4.72
N PRO A 212 10.26 6.70 5.37
CA PRO A 212 9.85 7.93 4.69
C PRO A 212 10.79 8.28 3.52
N THR A 213 12.10 8.21 3.73
CA THR A 213 13.11 8.46 2.69
C THR A 213 12.93 7.52 1.51
N ARG A 214 12.75 6.22 1.77
CA ARG A 214 12.56 5.21 0.72
C ARG A 214 11.30 5.46 -0.09
N LYS A 215 10.17 5.81 0.55
CA LYS A 215 8.91 6.10 -0.16
C LYS A 215 8.99 7.37 -0.99
N LEU A 216 9.62 8.42 -0.47
CA LEU A 216 9.82 9.67 -1.21
C LEU A 216 10.75 9.47 -2.40
N LEU A 217 11.81 8.66 -2.26
CA LEU A 217 12.66 8.29 -3.41
C LEU A 217 11.92 7.47 -4.46
N GLN A 218 11.04 6.54 -4.06
CA GLN A 218 10.17 5.80 -4.99
C GLN A 218 9.23 6.73 -5.76
N TRP A 219 8.65 7.71 -5.07
CA TRP A 219 7.80 8.71 -5.69
C TRP A 219 8.59 9.58 -6.68
N LEU A 220 9.80 10.05 -6.30
CA LEU A 220 10.68 10.81 -7.18
C LEU A 220 11.11 10.02 -8.41
N ASP A 221 11.45 8.73 -8.25
CA ASP A 221 11.80 7.85 -9.37
C ASP A 221 10.65 7.76 -10.38
N ALA A 222 9.41 7.60 -9.89
CA ALA A 222 8.22 7.56 -10.74
C ALA A 222 7.94 8.88 -11.49
N MET A 223 8.38 10.04 -10.96
CA MET A 223 8.25 11.34 -11.64
C MET A 223 9.23 11.49 -12.81
N GLY A 224 10.40 10.86 -12.74
CA GLY A 224 11.42 10.86 -13.78
C GLY A 224 12.29 12.12 -13.85
N THR A 225 11.71 13.33 -13.75
CA THR A 225 12.46 14.61 -13.80
C THR A 225 12.15 15.52 -12.61
N ALA A 226 13.07 16.45 -12.31
CA ALA A 226 12.88 17.40 -11.21
C ALA A 226 11.66 18.31 -11.44
N ASP A 227 11.48 18.80 -12.67
CA ASP A 227 10.34 19.66 -13.03
C ASP A 227 8.99 18.95 -12.82
N ARG A 228 8.88 17.69 -13.22
CA ARG A 228 7.66 16.89 -13.00
C ARG A 228 7.41 16.68 -11.51
N ALA A 229 8.45 16.42 -10.72
CA ALA A 229 8.33 16.30 -9.27
C ALA A 229 7.87 17.61 -8.63
N MET A 230 8.45 18.75 -9.00
CA MET A 230 8.07 20.07 -8.50
C MET A 230 6.62 20.41 -8.86
N ALA A 231 6.22 20.20 -10.12
CA ALA A 231 4.85 20.41 -10.58
C ALA A 231 3.84 19.52 -9.84
N ALA A 232 4.16 18.22 -9.68
CA ALA A 232 3.30 17.28 -8.98
C ALA A 232 3.16 17.64 -7.49
N ALA A 233 4.24 18.03 -6.82
CA ALA A 233 4.19 18.48 -5.43
C ALA A 233 3.39 19.78 -5.26
N GLY A 234 3.51 20.72 -6.20
CA GLY A 234 2.75 21.97 -6.21
C GLY A 234 1.24 21.79 -6.45
N ALA A 235 0.84 20.67 -7.07
CA ALA A 235 -0.56 20.35 -7.34
C ALA A 235 -1.23 19.50 -6.24
N LEU A 236 -0.54 19.21 -5.12
CA LEU A 236 -1.13 18.45 -4.01
C LEU A 236 -2.11 19.32 -3.21
N ASP A 237 -3.40 18.98 -3.28
CA ASP A 237 -4.44 19.62 -2.47
C ASP A 237 -4.43 19.13 -1.01
N VAL A 238 -4.17 17.84 -0.81
CA VAL A 238 -4.21 17.16 0.49
C VAL A 238 -3.00 16.26 0.63
N VAL A 239 -2.24 16.46 1.70
CA VAL A 239 -1.13 15.59 2.09
C VAL A 239 -1.59 14.71 3.25
N PRO A 240 -1.81 13.40 3.04
CA PRO A 240 -2.31 12.53 4.10
C PRO A 240 -1.22 12.28 5.16
N ARG A 241 -1.65 12.22 6.42
CA ARG A 241 -0.81 11.81 7.55
C ARG A 241 -0.53 10.32 7.50
N ILE A 242 0.75 9.94 7.43
CA ILE A 242 1.21 8.56 7.35
C ILE A 242 1.84 8.16 8.70
N GLN A 243 1.16 7.32 9.47
CA GLN A 243 1.74 6.71 10.67
C GLN A 243 1.88 5.19 10.45
N PRO A 244 3.08 4.66 10.22
CA PRO A 244 3.27 3.23 10.08
C PRO A 244 3.03 2.47 11.40
N ARG A 245 2.79 1.16 11.29
CA ARG A 245 2.58 0.21 12.38
C ARG A 245 3.78 -0.70 12.44
N LEU A 246 4.27 -0.99 13.63
CA LEU A 246 5.36 -1.94 13.77
C LEU A 246 4.80 -3.35 13.63
N ALA A 247 5.52 -4.20 12.93
CA ALA A 247 5.20 -5.62 12.83
C ALA A 247 6.50 -6.44 12.71
N ASN A 248 6.42 -7.73 12.98
CA ASN A 248 7.54 -8.66 12.91
C ASN A 248 7.53 -9.46 11.60
N GLY A 249 8.70 -9.98 11.23
CA GLY A 249 8.89 -10.83 10.05
C GLY A 249 10.38 -11.13 9.86
N LYS A 250 10.79 -11.59 8.68
CA LYS A 250 12.17 -12.07 8.42
C LYS A 250 13.24 -10.98 8.57
N ARG A 251 12.88 -9.71 8.39
CA ARG A 251 13.78 -8.56 8.60
C ARG A 251 13.77 -8.04 10.05
N GLY A 252 13.16 -8.79 10.97
CA GLY A 252 12.89 -8.33 12.33
C GLY A 252 11.73 -7.35 12.38
N ARG A 253 11.71 -6.50 13.42
CA ARG A 253 10.66 -5.50 13.66
C ARG A 253 10.76 -4.37 12.63
N TRP A 254 9.72 -4.19 11.81
CA TRP A 254 9.71 -3.27 10.68
C TRP A 254 8.44 -2.37 10.68
N PRO A 255 8.55 -1.09 10.29
CA PRO A 255 7.39 -0.22 10.08
C PRO A 255 6.65 -0.54 8.77
N VAL A 256 5.40 -0.96 8.87
CA VAL A 256 4.47 -1.19 7.74
C VAL A 256 3.64 0.05 7.54
N ALA A 257 3.67 0.64 6.34
CA ALA A 257 2.94 1.86 6.03
C ALA A 257 1.52 1.58 5.49
N PRO A 258 0.57 2.53 5.62
CA PRO A 258 -0.69 2.51 4.87
C PRO A 258 -0.51 2.14 3.39
N GLY A 259 -1.36 1.24 2.91
CA GLY A 259 -1.30 0.72 1.54
C GLY A 259 -0.32 -0.45 1.32
N GLU A 260 0.53 -0.80 2.30
CA GLU A 260 1.31 -2.03 2.24
C GLU A 260 0.44 -3.27 2.57
N PRO A 261 0.77 -4.46 2.03
CA PRO A 261 -0.10 -5.64 2.10
C PRO A 261 -0.64 -5.97 3.51
N ALA A 262 0.23 -6.00 4.52
CA ALA A 262 -0.16 -6.35 5.88
C ALA A 262 -0.90 -5.24 6.64
N TRP A 263 -0.95 -4.01 6.11
CA TRP A 263 -1.45 -2.84 6.84
C TRP A 263 -2.86 -3.03 7.39
N GLY A 264 -3.80 -3.45 6.53
CA GLY A 264 -5.21 -3.64 6.90
C GLY A 264 -5.34 -4.68 8.02
N GLU A 265 -4.73 -5.84 7.86
CA GLU A 265 -4.73 -6.91 8.87
C GLU A 265 -4.09 -6.47 10.20
N LEU A 266 -3.01 -5.68 10.18
CA LEU A 266 -2.39 -5.16 11.41
C LEU A 266 -3.31 -4.25 12.23
N THR A 267 -4.32 -3.63 11.61
CA THR A 267 -5.34 -2.88 12.35
C THR A 267 -6.29 -3.79 13.13
N LEU A 268 -6.43 -5.04 12.69
CA LEU A 268 -7.26 -6.06 13.33
C LEU A 268 -6.49 -6.85 14.40
N ILE A 269 -5.28 -7.30 14.07
CA ILE A 269 -4.51 -8.24 14.93
C ILE A 269 -3.64 -7.55 15.97
N ASP A 270 -3.36 -6.25 15.80
CA ASP A 270 -2.60 -5.44 16.75
C ASP A 270 -3.22 -4.02 16.86
N PRO A 271 -4.47 -3.91 17.33
CA PRO A 271 -5.21 -2.64 17.35
C PRO A 271 -4.54 -1.60 18.24
N HIS A 272 -3.79 -2.03 19.25
CA HIS A 272 -3.07 -1.17 20.19
C HIS A 272 -1.64 -0.82 19.76
N GLU A 273 -1.22 -1.21 18.55
CA GLU A 273 0.10 -0.90 17.95
C GLU A 273 1.31 -1.31 18.82
N GLN A 274 1.21 -2.45 19.50
CA GLN A 274 2.28 -2.97 20.36
C GLN A 274 3.48 -3.51 19.56
N GLY A 275 3.26 -3.80 18.28
CA GLY A 275 4.22 -4.44 17.39
C GLY A 275 4.27 -5.95 17.56
N THR A 276 3.14 -6.58 17.89
CA THR A 276 3.00 -8.03 18.05
C THR A 276 2.55 -8.73 16.78
N GLY A 277 1.93 -8.00 15.84
CA GLY A 277 1.51 -8.52 14.55
C GLY A 277 2.68 -8.89 13.62
N SER A 278 2.34 -9.54 12.51
CA SER A 278 3.30 -9.97 11.47
C SER A 278 3.04 -9.23 10.16
N TYR A 279 4.11 -8.87 9.44
CA TYR A 279 4.02 -8.41 8.04
C TYR A 279 4.24 -9.53 7.02
N GLU A 280 4.32 -10.77 7.49
CA GLU A 280 4.42 -11.98 6.67
C GLU A 280 3.32 -12.98 7.03
N ILE A 281 2.82 -13.69 6.01
CA ILE A 281 1.98 -14.87 6.20
C ILE A 281 2.89 -16.09 6.20
N THR A 282 2.91 -16.80 7.32
CA THR A 282 3.66 -18.06 7.47
C THR A 282 2.67 -19.22 7.38
N PRO A 283 2.81 -20.13 6.39
CA PRO A 283 1.99 -21.34 6.35
C PRO A 283 2.02 -22.15 7.64
N GLY A 284 0.88 -22.72 8.01
CA GLY A 284 0.71 -23.48 9.24
C GLY A 284 0.62 -22.63 10.52
N GLN A 285 0.83 -21.31 10.45
CA GLN A 285 0.67 -20.41 11.60
C GLN A 285 -0.77 -19.90 11.69
N VAL A 286 -1.43 -20.14 12.82
CA VAL A 286 -2.75 -19.61 13.13
C VAL A 286 -2.64 -18.12 13.47
N VAL A 287 -3.49 -17.31 12.86
CA VAL A 287 -3.64 -15.88 13.17
C VAL A 287 -5.08 -15.61 13.57
N THR A 288 -5.28 -15.10 14.78
CA THR A 288 -6.59 -14.59 15.22
C THR A 288 -6.82 -13.22 14.58
N LEU A 289 -7.73 -13.15 13.61
CA LEU A 289 -8.07 -11.92 12.91
C LEU A 289 -9.00 -11.05 13.77
N MET A 290 -9.99 -11.68 14.40
CA MET A 290 -10.92 -11.06 15.33
C MET A 290 -11.50 -12.16 16.23
N PRO A 291 -12.24 -11.82 17.30
CA PRO A 291 -12.89 -12.83 18.12
C PRO A 291 -13.72 -13.81 17.28
N GLY A 292 -13.40 -15.09 17.39
CA GLY A 292 -14.07 -16.16 16.66
C GLY A 292 -13.77 -16.23 15.15
N VAL A 293 -12.73 -15.55 14.65
CA VAL A 293 -12.28 -15.65 13.25
C VAL A 293 -10.77 -15.85 13.21
N LEU A 294 -10.35 -17.00 12.73
CA LEU A 294 -8.95 -17.38 12.59
C LEU A 294 -8.59 -17.56 11.12
N ARG A 295 -7.34 -17.31 10.77
CA ARG A 295 -6.76 -17.67 9.47
C ARG A 295 -5.62 -18.67 9.68
N LEU A 296 -5.57 -19.67 8.81
CA LEU A 296 -4.46 -20.61 8.66
C LEU A 296 -4.11 -20.72 7.17
N ALA A 297 -2.88 -20.37 6.80
CA ALA A 297 -2.43 -20.52 5.41
C ALA A 297 -1.88 -21.94 5.16
N ALA A 298 -2.28 -22.55 4.05
CA ALA A 298 -1.76 -23.84 3.59
C ALA A 298 -0.31 -23.73 3.10
N PRO A 299 0.50 -24.80 3.19
CA PRO A 299 1.90 -24.82 2.76
C PRO A 299 2.06 -25.01 1.24
N ASN A 300 1.27 -24.30 0.44
CA ASN A 300 1.26 -24.37 -1.02
C ASN A 300 1.64 -23.02 -1.68
N PRO A 301 2.77 -22.38 -1.33
CA PRO A 301 3.14 -21.09 -1.90
C PRO A 301 3.42 -21.23 -3.41
N GLY A 302 3.06 -20.21 -4.17
CA GLY A 302 3.15 -20.27 -5.62
C GLY A 302 2.82 -18.95 -6.31
N MET A 303 2.98 -18.93 -7.63
CA MET A 303 2.66 -17.76 -8.44
C MET A 303 1.19 -17.34 -8.31
N MET A 304 0.29 -18.33 -8.20
CA MET A 304 -1.15 -18.12 -8.10
C MET A 304 -1.60 -17.95 -6.65
N THR A 305 -0.99 -18.70 -5.72
CA THR A 305 -1.43 -18.81 -4.32
C THR A 305 -0.68 -17.86 -3.36
N GLY A 306 0.31 -17.11 -3.86
CA GLY A 306 1.14 -16.22 -3.05
C GLY A 306 1.84 -16.99 -1.92
N PRO A 307 1.67 -16.60 -0.64
CA PRO A 307 2.23 -17.33 0.48
C PRO A 307 1.53 -18.68 0.77
N GLY A 308 0.34 -18.91 0.22
CA GLY A 308 -0.48 -20.10 0.44
C GLY A 308 -1.98 -19.78 0.37
N THR A 309 -2.82 -20.81 0.27
CA THR A 309 -4.29 -20.67 0.35
C THR A 309 -4.70 -20.42 1.79
N ASN A 310 -5.50 -19.39 2.03
CA ASN A 310 -6.03 -19.05 3.34
C ASN A 310 -7.27 -19.89 3.63
N THR A 311 -7.15 -20.77 4.61
CA THR A 311 -8.28 -21.40 5.28
C THR A 311 -8.73 -20.51 6.44
N TYR A 312 -10.04 -20.29 6.55
CA TYR A 312 -10.60 -19.52 7.67
C TYR A 312 -11.39 -20.41 8.61
N LEU A 313 -11.24 -20.20 9.91
CA LEU A 313 -12.03 -20.89 10.94
C LEU A 313 -12.95 -19.87 11.63
N LEU A 314 -14.25 -20.16 11.64
CA LEU A 314 -15.27 -19.30 12.20
C LEU A 314 -16.00 -20.04 13.33
N GLY A 315 -16.00 -19.49 14.53
CA GLY A 315 -16.70 -20.17 15.63
C GLY A 315 -16.40 -19.61 17.00
N GLY A 316 -16.66 -20.46 18.00
CA GLY A 316 -16.65 -20.10 19.41
C GLY A 316 -18.02 -20.37 20.03
N GLY A 317 -18.50 -19.40 20.83
CA GLY A 317 -19.77 -19.55 21.55
C GLY A 317 -19.71 -20.56 22.71
N PRO A 318 -20.83 -20.77 23.42
CA PRO A 318 -20.89 -21.63 24.61
C PRO A 318 -20.50 -23.09 24.34
N ASP A 319 -20.86 -23.61 23.18
CA ASP A 319 -20.59 -25.00 22.79
C ASP A 319 -19.21 -25.19 22.14
N ASN A 320 -18.44 -24.11 21.97
CA ASN A 320 -17.12 -24.09 21.36
C ASN A 320 -17.06 -24.88 20.03
N THR A 321 -17.94 -24.54 19.11
CA THR A 321 -18.09 -25.22 17.82
C THR A 321 -17.68 -24.30 16.67
N TRP A 322 -17.17 -24.91 15.60
CA TRP A 322 -16.45 -24.21 14.54
C TRP A 322 -16.89 -24.62 13.14
N ALA A 323 -16.72 -23.70 12.21
CA ALA A 323 -16.87 -23.87 10.78
C ALA A 323 -15.54 -23.57 10.09
N VAL A 324 -15.31 -24.16 8.92
CA VAL A 324 -14.13 -23.92 8.10
C VAL A 324 -14.55 -23.39 6.73
N ILE A 325 -13.86 -22.38 6.20
CA ILE A 325 -13.96 -21.94 4.81
C ILE A 325 -12.67 -22.31 4.10
N ASP A 326 -12.78 -23.01 2.96
CA ASP A 326 -11.70 -23.44 2.07
C ASP A 326 -10.59 -24.25 2.77
N PRO A 327 -10.84 -25.55 3.08
CA PRO A 327 -9.85 -26.43 3.71
C PRO A 327 -8.78 -26.98 2.74
N GLY A 328 -8.82 -26.60 1.46
CA GLY A 328 -7.86 -27.03 0.45
C GLY A 328 -6.44 -26.50 0.71
N PRO A 329 -5.41 -27.07 0.05
CA PRO A 329 -5.46 -28.11 -1.00
C PRO A 329 -5.69 -29.54 -0.45
N ASP A 330 -5.57 -30.58 -1.30
CA ASP A 330 -5.55 -32.00 -0.89
C ASP A 330 -4.24 -32.35 -0.15
N ASP A 331 -4.08 -31.81 1.06
CA ASP A 331 -2.89 -31.99 1.90
C ASP A 331 -3.28 -32.46 3.30
N PRO A 332 -3.07 -33.75 3.63
CA PRO A 332 -3.35 -34.29 4.96
C PRO A 332 -2.67 -33.54 6.12
N ALA A 333 -1.46 -32.99 5.91
CA ALA A 333 -0.75 -32.25 6.95
C ALA A 333 -1.42 -30.89 7.23
N HIS A 334 -1.96 -30.24 6.19
CA HIS A 334 -2.79 -29.04 6.33
C HIS A 334 -4.10 -29.34 7.04
N ILE A 335 -4.79 -30.43 6.68
CA ILE A 335 -6.02 -30.86 7.38
C ILE A 335 -5.76 -31.11 8.87
N ASP A 336 -4.66 -31.78 9.21
CA ASP A 336 -4.28 -31.97 10.61
C ASP A 336 -3.94 -30.63 11.30
N ALA A 337 -3.41 -29.65 10.57
CA ALA A 337 -3.19 -28.31 11.08
C ALA A 337 -4.51 -27.55 11.33
N ILE A 338 -5.50 -27.68 10.44
CA ILE A 338 -6.86 -27.12 10.63
C ILE A 338 -7.48 -27.70 11.91
N LEU A 339 -7.41 -29.02 12.09
CA LEU A 339 -7.95 -29.70 13.27
C LEU A 339 -7.27 -29.24 14.57
N ARG A 340 -5.95 -29.02 14.56
CA ARG A 340 -5.22 -28.46 15.72
C ARG A 340 -5.52 -26.98 15.95
N ALA A 341 -5.81 -26.23 14.88
CA ALA A 341 -6.09 -24.80 14.94
C ALA A 341 -7.48 -24.51 15.51
N ALA A 342 -8.45 -25.39 15.28
CA ALA A 342 -9.81 -25.28 15.80
C ALA A 342 -9.83 -25.54 17.32
N PRO A 343 -10.24 -24.57 18.15
CA PRO A 343 -10.39 -24.77 19.59
C PRO A 343 -11.43 -25.81 20.02
N GLY A 344 -12.32 -26.23 19.12
CA GLY A 344 -13.34 -27.25 19.39
C GLY A 344 -13.88 -27.88 18.11
N ASP A 345 -15.03 -28.55 18.20
CA ASP A 345 -15.53 -29.41 17.12
C ASP A 345 -15.87 -28.62 15.84
N ILE A 346 -15.35 -29.08 14.71
CA ILE A 346 -15.72 -28.57 13.39
C ILE A 346 -17.01 -29.27 12.94
N ARG A 347 -18.07 -28.48 12.69
CA ARG A 347 -19.40 -28.99 12.33
C ARG A 347 -19.82 -28.61 10.90
N GLN A 348 -19.18 -27.61 10.31
CA GLN A 348 -19.52 -27.09 8.98
C GLN A 348 -18.25 -26.82 8.16
N ILE A 349 -18.31 -27.11 6.86
CA ILE A 349 -17.23 -26.84 5.90
C ILE A 349 -17.84 -26.11 4.71
N PHE A 350 -17.36 -24.91 4.43
CA PHE A 350 -17.77 -24.08 3.30
C PHE A 350 -16.65 -24.05 2.27
N VAL A 351 -17.01 -24.15 1.00
CA VAL A 351 -16.09 -24.05 -0.13
C VAL A 351 -16.51 -22.87 -1.00
N THR A 352 -15.59 -21.96 -1.29
CA THR A 352 -15.84 -20.78 -2.14
C THR A 352 -16.01 -21.21 -3.59
N HIS A 353 -15.12 -22.05 -4.09
CA HIS A 353 -15.16 -22.60 -5.44
C HIS A 353 -14.27 -23.85 -5.54
N THR A 354 -14.30 -24.50 -6.70
CA THR A 354 -13.70 -25.82 -6.92
C THR A 354 -12.32 -25.79 -7.56
N HIS A 355 -11.58 -24.68 -7.51
CA HIS A 355 -10.16 -24.76 -7.87
C HIS A 355 -9.40 -25.62 -6.85
N ARG A 356 -8.33 -26.26 -7.34
CA ARG A 356 -7.65 -27.40 -6.67
C ARG A 356 -6.98 -27.04 -5.36
N ASP A 357 -6.78 -25.77 -5.09
CA ASP A 357 -6.22 -25.28 -3.87
C ASP A 357 -7.27 -24.91 -2.81
N HIS A 358 -8.57 -24.92 -3.15
CA HIS A 358 -9.67 -24.58 -2.24
C HIS A 358 -10.52 -25.80 -1.80
N SER A 359 -11.06 -26.57 -2.75
CA SER A 359 -12.06 -27.60 -2.43
C SER A 359 -11.54 -28.99 -2.05
N PRO A 360 -10.40 -29.51 -2.56
CA PRO A 360 -10.09 -30.93 -2.37
C PRO A 360 -9.93 -31.38 -0.91
N GLY A 361 -9.42 -30.50 -0.05
CA GLY A 361 -9.27 -30.75 1.38
C GLY A 361 -10.60 -30.96 2.11
N ALA A 362 -11.74 -30.56 1.53
CA ALA A 362 -13.05 -30.68 2.15
C ALA A 362 -13.45 -32.14 2.36
N ARG A 363 -13.08 -33.02 1.42
CA ARG A 363 -13.29 -34.47 1.55
C ARG A 363 -12.54 -35.03 2.75
N LEU A 364 -11.25 -34.75 2.86
CA LEU A 364 -10.40 -35.21 3.95
C LEU A 364 -10.88 -34.69 5.32
N LEU A 365 -11.23 -33.40 5.40
CA LEU A 365 -11.71 -32.82 6.64
C LEU A 365 -13.07 -33.40 7.06
N LYS A 366 -13.98 -33.61 6.09
CA LYS A 366 -15.27 -34.25 6.34
C LYS A 366 -15.12 -35.69 6.83
N GLU A 367 -14.23 -36.49 6.23
CA GLU A 367 -13.95 -37.86 6.67
C GLU A 367 -13.51 -37.92 8.15
N LYS A 368 -12.77 -36.91 8.62
CA LYS A 368 -12.28 -36.84 10.01
C LYS A 368 -13.28 -36.27 11.01
N THR A 369 -14.23 -35.43 10.56
CA THR A 369 -15.10 -34.63 11.46
C THR A 369 -16.57 -34.98 11.38
N GLY A 370 -17.02 -35.58 10.28
CA GLY A 370 -18.45 -35.73 9.96
C GLY A 370 -19.16 -34.41 9.66
N ALA A 371 -18.44 -33.30 9.48
CA ALA A 371 -19.01 -31.98 9.23
C ALA A 371 -19.80 -31.91 7.92
N THR A 372 -20.85 -31.10 7.89
CA THR A 372 -21.66 -30.86 6.69
C THR A 372 -20.93 -29.94 5.73
N THR A 373 -20.85 -30.31 4.45
CA THR A 373 -20.23 -29.48 3.41
C THR A 373 -21.24 -28.59 2.69
N PHE A 374 -20.86 -27.34 2.47
CA PHE A 374 -21.64 -26.30 1.80
C PHE A 374 -20.83 -25.72 0.64
N GLY A 375 -21.49 -25.38 -0.46
CA GLY A 375 -20.85 -24.72 -1.60
C GLY A 375 -21.62 -24.92 -2.91
N MET A 376 -20.92 -24.83 -4.04
CA MET A 376 -21.48 -25.13 -5.36
C MET A 376 -20.58 -26.09 -6.12
N ARG A 377 -21.18 -27.05 -6.83
CA ARG A 377 -20.45 -28.00 -7.68
C ARG A 377 -19.83 -27.31 -8.90
N ALA A 378 -18.74 -27.88 -9.40
CA ALA A 378 -18.16 -27.50 -10.69
C ALA A 378 -19.20 -27.64 -11.81
N ARG A 379 -19.21 -26.67 -12.75
CA ARG A 379 -19.99 -26.75 -14.00
C ARG A 379 -19.12 -27.10 -15.21
N HIS A 380 -17.80 -26.99 -15.05
CA HIS A 380 -16.79 -27.25 -16.06
C HIS A 380 -15.64 -28.06 -15.44
N ASP A 381 -14.98 -28.88 -16.27
CA ASP A 381 -13.96 -29.80 -15.79
C ASP A 381 -12.55 -29.17 -15.73
N GLU A 382 -12.23 -28.24 -16.64
CA GLU A 382 -10.88 -27.68 -16.77
C GLU A 382 -10.47 -26.90 -15.52
N GLY A 383 -9.39 -27.33 -14.88
CA GLY A 383 -8.81 -26.63 -13.72
C GLY A 383 -9.58 -26.80 -12.41
N GLN A 384 -10.72 -27.50 -12.41
CA GLN A 384 -11.57 -27.69 -11.25
C GLN A 384 -11.46 -29.10 -10.65
N ASP A 385 -11.85 -29.20 -9.39
CA ASP A 385 -12.14 -30.41 -8.65
C ASP A 385 -13.60 -30.79 -8.87
N THR A 386 -13.82 -31.70 -9.81
CA THR A 386 -15.16 -32.22 -10.15
C THR A 386 -15.64 -33.30 -9.17
N ALA A 387 -14.77 -33.76 -8.26
CA ALA A 387 -15.14 -34.74 -7.24
C ALA A 387 -15.82 -34.08 -6.04
N PHE A 388 -15.67 -32.77 -5.84
CA PHE A 388 -16.37 -32.04 -4.79
C PHE A 388 -17.87 -31.92 -5.09
N VAL A 389 -18.68 -32.59 -4.28
CA VAL A 389 -20.13 -32.43 -4.23
C VAL A 389 -20.50 -32.04 -2.80
N PRO A 390 -21.03 -30.82 -2.56
CA PRO A 390 -21.43 -30.41 -1.23
C PRO A 390 -22.69 -31.16 -0.77
N ASP A 391 -22.81 -31.41 0.53
CA ASP A 391 -24.07 -31.93 1.12
C ASP A 391 -25.22 -30.95 0.90
N VAL A 392 -24.91 -29.65 1.01
CA VAL A 392 -25.86 -28.56 0.80
C VAL A 392 -25.33 -27.65 -0.31
N THR A 393 -26.05 -27.63 -1.43
CA THR A 393 -25.77 -26.66 -2.50
C THR A 393 -26.34 -25.30 -2.11
N LEU A 394 -25.50 -24.28 -2.10
CA LEU A 394 -25.90 -22.90 -1.79
C LEU A 394 -26.14 -22.09 -3.07
N THR A 395 -26.99 -21.07 -2.96
CA THR A 395 -27.31 -20.08 -3.99
C THR A 395 -27.16 -18.67 -3.44
N ASP A 396 -27.31 -17.65 -4.30
CA ASP A 396 -27.15 -16.25 -3.88
C ASP A 396 -28.15 -15.88 -2.77
N GLY A 397 -27.65 -15.32 -1.68
CA GLY A 397 -28.45 -14.84 -0.56
C GLY A 397 -28.79 -15.88 0.50
N ASP A 398 -28.54 -17.17 0.26
CA ASP A 398 -28.71 -18.22 1.28
C ASP A 398 -27.87 -17.88 2.52
N ALA A 399 -28.42 -18.10 3.71
CA ALA A 399 -27.75 -17.84 4.97
C ALA A 399 -27.72 -19.11 5.82
N VAL A 400 -26.53 -19.47 6.30
CA VAL A 400 -26.32 -20.61 7.19
C VAL A 400 -25.97 -20.06 8.57
N THR A 401 -26.67 -20.55 9.59
CA THR A 401 -26.33 -20.23 10.98
C THR A 401 -25.06 -20.99 11.36
N LEU A 402 -24.03 -20.24 11.72
CA LEU A 402 -22.79 -20.76 12.28
C LEU A 402 -23.04 -21.30 13.69
N PRO A 403 -22.17 -22.18 14.19
CA PRO A 403 -22.40 -22.82 15.48
C PRO A 403 -22.40 -21.86 16.68
N ASP A 404 -21.76 -20.70 16.53
CA ASP A 404 -21.76 -19.61 17.52
C ASP A 404 -22.95 -18.63 17.41
N GLY A 405 -23.91 -18.93 16.52
CA GLY A 405 -25.13 -18.16 16.30
C GLY A 405 -25.00 -17.02 15.28
N ARG A 406 -23.81 -16.72 14.77
CA ARG A 406 -23.64 -15.75 13.67
C ARG A 406 -24.21 -16.31 12.37
N LEU A 407 -24.60 -15.44 11.43
CA LEU A 407 -25.02 -15.84 10.10
C LEU A 407 -23.87 -15.69 9.10
N LEU A 408 -23.67 -16.73 8.29
CA LEU A 408 -22.79 -16.72 7.15
C LEU A 408 -23.64 -16.75 5.88
N ARG A 409 -23.65 -15.64 5.13
CA ARG A 409 -24.43 -15.46 3.91
C ARG A 409 -23.61 -15.80 2.68
N ALA A 410 -24.12 -16.67 1.82
CA ALA A 410 -23.57 -16.90 0.49
C ALA A 410 -23.88 -15.72 -0.44
N ILE A 411 -22.85 -15.24 -1.13
CA ILE A 411 -22.93 -14.20 -2.14
C ILE A 411 -22.35 -14.80 -3.43
N HIS A 412 -23.20 -15.13 -4.40
CA HIS A 412 -22.77 -15.76 -5.64
C HIS A 412 -22.02 -14.76 -6.50
N THR A 413 -20.73 -14.96 -6.69
CA THR A 413 -19.83 -14.02 -7.37
C THR A 413 -19.15 -14.68 -8.58
N PRO A 414 -19.93 -15.14 -9.57
CA PRO A 414 -19.39 -15.80 -10.75
C PRO A 414 -18.51 -14.85 -11.58
N GLY A 415 -17.70 -15.44 -12.44
CA GLY A 415 -16.86 -14.72 -13.40
C GLY A 415 -15.40 -15.15 -13.33
N HIS A 416 -14.84 -15.40 -12.14
CA HIS A 416 -13.58 -16.13 -12.02
C HIS A 416 -13.80 -17.63 -12.27
N ALA A 417 -14.76 -18.20 -11.53
CA ALA A 417 -15.35 -19.52 -11.76
C ALA A 417 -16.87 -19.38 -11.71
N SER A 418 -17.61 -20.17 -12.50
CA SER A 418 -19.08 -20.04 -12.58
C SER A 418 -19.80 -20.42 -11.27
N ASN A 419 -19.14 -21.22 -10.43
CA ASN A 419 -19.63 -21.70 -9.14
C ASN A 419 -19.05 -20.93 -7.94
N HIS A 420 -18.42 -19.78 -8.17
CA HIS A 420 -17.75 -19.03 -7.11
C HIS A 420 -18.74 -18.35 -6.14
N LEU A 421 -18.56 -18.59 -4.84
CA LEU A 421 -19.25 -17.95 -3.73
C LEU A 421 -18.26 -17.14 -2.89
N CYS A 422 -18.60 -15.89 -2.62
CA CYS A 422 -18.09 -15.18 -1.44
C CYS A 422 -19.00 -15.50 -0.25
N TYR A 423 -18.47 -15.37 0.97
CA TYR A 423 -19.25 -15.53 2.20
C TYR A 423 -19.20 -14.27 3.06
N GLY A 424 -20.36 -13.65 3.30
CA GLY A 424 -20.50 -12.50 4.19
C GLY A 424 -20.81 -12.93 5.63
N LEU A 425 -19.97 -12.52 6.57
CA LEU A 425 -20.19 -12.75 8.00
C LEU A 425 -20.91 -11.55 8.61
N ASP A 426 -22.16 -11.76 9.02
CA ASP A 426 -22.98 -10.73 9.65
C ASP A 426 -22.32 -10.23 10.95
N MET A 427 -22.63 -9.00 11.37
CA MET A 427 -22.04 -8.26 12.51
C MET A 427 -20.55 -7.89 12.37
N ALA A 428 -19.73 -8.74 11.77
CA ALA A 428 -18.31 -8.46 11.52
C ALA A 428 -18.08 -7.61 10.25
N LYS A 429 -19.09 -7.52 9.37
CA LYS A 429 -19.01 -6.87 8.04
C LYS A 429 -17.76 -7.29 7.26
N MET A 430 -17.36 -8.54 7.46
CA MET A 430 -16.23 -9.19 6.78
C MET A 430 -16.78 -10.10 5.69
N VAL A 431 -16.21 -10.01 4.50
CA VAL A 431 -16.53 -10.91 3.40
C VAL A 431 -15.31 -11.76 3.07
N PHE A 432 -15.46 -13.08 3.14
CA PHE A 432 -14.50 -14.05 2.64
C PHE A 432 -14.63 -14.11 1.13
N THR A 433 -13.64 -13.59 0.42
CA THR A 433 -13.77 -13.31 -1.02
C THR A 433 -13.26 -14.43 -1.92
N GLY A 434 -12.68 -15.50 -1.36
CA GLY A 434 -12.00 -16.53 -2.15
C GLY A 434 -11.07 -15.89 -3.18
N ASP A 435 -11.22 -16.32 -4.43
CA ASP A 435 -10.47 -15.81 -5.57
C ASP A 435 -11.29 -14.81 -6.41
N HIS A 436 -12.33 -14.20 -5.83
CA HIS A 436 -13.02 -13.10 -6.49
C HIS A 436 -12.24 -11.79 -6.35
N VAL A 437 -11.73 -11.53 -5.14
CA VAL A 437 -10.89 -10.38 -4.80
C VAL A 437 -9.73 -10.87 -3.95
N MET A 438 -8.51 -10.77 -4.49
CA MET A 438 -7.27 -11.23 -3.86
C MET A 438 -6.31 -10.06 -3.61
N GLN A 439 -5.35 -10.24 -2.71
CA GLN A 439 -4.33 -9.24 -2.47
C GLN A 439 -3.07 -9.47 -3.33
N GLY A 440 -2.65 -8.44 -4.06
CA GLY A 440 -1.35 -8.41 -4.76
C GLY A 440 -1.39 -8.66 -6.27
N SER A 441 -2.41 -9.35 -6.78
CA SER A 441 -2.61 -9.57 -8.21
C SER A 441 -4.09 -9.57 -8.59
N THR A 442 -4.36 -9.44 -9.90
CA THR A 442 -5.69 -9.66 -10.46
C THR A 442 -5.90 -11.14 -10.74
N VAL A 443 -7.12 -11.62 -10.51
CA VAL A 443 -7.49 -13.02 -10.75
C VAL A 443 -7.49 -13.36 -12.25
N VAL A 444 -7.33 -14.62 -12.60
CA VAL A 444 -7.44 -15.04 -14.00
C VAL A 444 -8.90 -15.27 -14.33
N ILE A 445 -9.39 -14.63 -15.38
CA ILE A 445 -10.71 -14.93 -15.95
C ILE A 445 -10.47 -15.91 -17.11
N ASN A 446 -10.98 -17.14 -16.99
CA ASN A 446 -10.70 -18.22 -17.93
C ASN A 446 -11.99 -18.80 -18.56
N PRO A 447 -12.37 -18.36 -19.76
CA PRO A 447 -13.49 -18.94 -20.49
C PRO A 447 -13.31 -20.44 -20.79
N PRO A 448 -14.41 -21.22 -20.91
CA PRO A 448 -15.80 -20.79 -20.85
C PRO A 448 -16.37 -20.67 -19.42
N ASP A 449 -15.66 -21.17 -18.40
CA ASP A 449 -16.16 -21.14 -17.01
C ASP A 449 -16.10 -19.74 -16.40
N GLY A 450 -15.02 -19.02 -16.66
CA GLY A 450 -14.83 -17.62 -16.30
C GLY A 450 -15.35 -16.67 -17.38
N HIS A 451 -15.89 -15.53 -16.98
CA HIS A 451 -16.54 -14.56 -17.87
C HIS A 451 -16.34 -13.12 -17.39
N MET A 452 -15.86 -12.22 -18.26
CA MET A 452 -15.42 -10.87 -17.84
C MET A 452 -16.58 -9.96 -17.44
N ALA A 453 -17.67 -9.94 -18.21
CA ALA A 453 -18.83 -9.09 -17.87
C ALA A 453 -19.45 -9.52 -16.54
N THR A 454 -19.56 -10.83 -16.34
CA THR A 454 -20.08 -11.44 -15.12
C THR A 454 -19.17 -11.15 -13.92
N TYR A 455 -17.85 -11.19 -14.12
CA TYR A 455 -16.87 -10.84 -13.09
C TYR A 455 -17.02 -9.37 -12.65
N LEU A 456 -17.15 -8.44 -13.60
CA LEU A 456 -17.35 -7.02 -13.30
C LEU A 456 -18.68 -6.77 -12.56
N ALA A 457 -19.77 -7.39 -13.01
CA ALA A 457 -21.07 -7.30 -12.33
C ALA A 457 -21.02 -7.86 -10.90
N SER A 458 -20.28 -8.96 -10.68
CA SER A 458 -20.06 -9.54 -9.35
C SER A 458 -19.22 -8.62 -8.44
N LEU A 459 -18.23 -7.91 -8.98
CA LEU A 459 -17.46 -6.90 -8.24
C LEU A 459 -18.36 -5.73 -7.80
N GLU A 460 -19.21 -5.23 -8.70
CA GLU A 460 -20.18 -4.18 -8.38
C GLU A 460 -21.18 -4.63 -7.31
N LYS A 461 -21.71 -5.86 -7.42
CA LYS A 461 -22.56 -6.47 -6.39
C LYS A 461 -21.84 -6.53 -5.03
N LEU A 462 -20.59 -6.96 -5.03
CA LEU A 462 -19.79 -7.04 -3.80
C LEU A 462 -19.53 -5.66 -3.19
N ALA A 463 -19.30 -4.64 -4.02
CA ALA A 463 -19.14 -3.25 -3.55
C ALA A 463 -20.44 -2.73 -2.91
N ALA A 464 -21.61 -3.05 -3.48
CA ALA A 464 -22.91 -2.66 -2.95
C ALA A 464 -23.23 -3.30 -1.58
N PHE A 465 -22.61 -4.45 -1.26
CA PHE A 465 -22.69 -5.05 0.08
C PHE A 465 -22.00 -4.19 1.16
N ALA A 466 -21.19 -3.21 0.77
CA ALA A 466 -20.47 -2.29 1.64
C ALA A 466 -19.70 -2.98 2.80
N PRO A 467 -18.86 -4.00 2.52
CA PRO A 467 -18.08 -4.65 3.55
C PRO A 467 -17.06 -3.67 4.16
N GLU A 468 -16.70 -3.91 5.42
CA GLU A 468 -15.59 -3.21 6.10
C GLU A 468 -14.26 -3.93 5.86
N TRP A 469 -14.30 -5.26 5.68
CA TRP A 469 -13.11 -6.10 5.47
C TRP A 469 -13.32 -7.09 4.34
N LEU A 470 -12.27 -7.31 3.54
CA LEU A 470 -12.20 -8.43 2.60
C LEU A 470 -11.14 -9.42 3.09
N ALA A 471 -11.54 -10.69 3.26
CA ALA A 471 -10.68 -11.80 3.67
C ALA A 471 -10.45 -12.72 2.46
N PRO A 472 -9.33 -12.55 1.72
CA PRO A 472 -9.12 -13.22 0.43
C PRO A 472 -8.71 -14.68 0.57
N GLY A 473 -8.88 -15.46 -0.50
CA GLY A 473 -8.29 -16.79 -0.64
C GLY A 473 -6.75 -16.76 -0.55
N HIS A 474 -6.13 -15.64 -0.95
CA HIS A 474 -4.69 -15.45 -0.84
C HIS A 474 -4.29 -14.03 -0.42
N GLY A 475 -3.30 -13.96 0.47
CA GLY A 475 -2.75 -12.70 1.00
C GLY A 475 -3.41 -12.25 2.31
N PHE A 476 -3.14 -11.02 2.73
CA PHE A 476 -3.64 -10.49 4.00
C PHE A 476 -5.10 -10.06 3.90
N VAL A 477 -5.77 -9.96 5.05
CA VAL A 477 -7.05 -9.24 5.14
C VAL A 477 -6.86 -7.80 4.67
N MET A 478 -7.83 -7.33 3.90
CA MET A 478 -7.79 -6.06 3.18
C MET A 478 -8.80 -5.07 3.75
N ASP A 479 -8.31 -3.87 4.04
CA ASP A 479 -9.08 -2.68 4.39
C ASP A 479 -9.57 -1.92 3.15
N GLN A 480 -10.43 -0.92 3.37
CA GLN A 480 -10.98 -0.03 2.33
C GLN A 480 -11.59 -0.79 1.12
N PRO A 481 -12.56 -1.70 1.34
CA PRO A 481 -13.05 -2.58 0.28
C PRO A 481 -13.58 -1.86 -0.96
N ALA A 482 -14.33 -0.77 -0.78
CA ALA A 482 -14.85 0.05 -1.88
C ALA A 482 -13.73 0.58 -2.79
N GLN A 483 -12.65 1.11 -2.20
CA GLN A 483 -11.51 1.61 -2.98
C GLN A 483 -10.78 0.48 -3.70
N ARG A 484 -10.61 -0.69 -3.06
CA ARG A 484 -9.94 -1.84 -3.68
C ARG A 484 -10.74 -2.41 -4.85
N ILE A 485 -12.05 -2.58 -4.68
CA ILE A 485 -12.94 -3.05 -5.74
C ILE A 485 -12.97 -2.05 -6.91
N ALA A 486 -13.10 -0.75 -6.62
CA ALA A 486 -13.08 0.28 -7.66
C ALA A 486 -11.76 0.27 -8.46
N ARG A 487 -10.61 0.08 -7.81
CA ARG A 487 -9.31 -0.07 -8.48
C ARG A 487 -9.25 -1.32 -9.37
N LEU A 488 -9.81 -2.44 -8.93
CA LEU A 488 -9.90 -3.67 -9.73
C LEU A 488 -10.76 -3.46 -10.98
N ILE A 489 -11.95 -2.87 -10.83
CA ILE A 489 -12.83 -2.52 -11.96
C ILE A 489 -12.09 -1.61 -12.95
N ALA A 490 -11.52 -0.50 -12.46
CA ALA A 490 -10.78 0.44 -13.30
C ALA A 490 -9.61 -0.23 -14.04
N HIS A 491 -8.88 -1.14 -13.37
CA HIS A 491 -7.81 -1.89 -14.00
C HIS A 491 -8.30 -2.76 -15.18
N ARG A 492 -9.44 -3.45 -15.03
CA ARG A 492 -10.03 -4.26 -16.09
C ARG A 492 -10.53 -3.41 -17.25
N LEU A 493 -11.22 -2.31 -16.98
CA LEU A 493 -11.70 -1.40 -18.02
C LEU A 493 -10.54 -0.74 -18.77
N ALA A 494 -9.43 -0.40 -18.09
CA ALA A 494 -8.22 0.08 -18.75
C ALA A 494 -7.56 -0.98 -19.65
N ARG A 495 -7.68 -2.28 -19.31
CA ARG A 495 -7.20 -3.37 -20.18
C ARG A 495 -8.12 -3.58 -21.38
N GLU A 496 -9.43 -3.45 -21.18
CA GLU A 496 -10.43 -3.48 -22.25
C GLU A 496 -10.22 -2.36 -23.26
N SER A 497 -10.03 -1.11 -22.80
CA SER A 497 -9.70 0.03 -23.67
C SER A 497 -8.44 -0.24 -24.50
N ARG A 498 -7.37 -0.73 -23.87
CA ARG A 498 -6.14 -1.11 -24.59
C ARG A 498 -6.37 -2.22 -25.62
N THR A 499 -7.32 -3.11 -25.40
CA THR A 499 -7.69 -4.16 -26.36
C THR A 499 -8.37 -3.57 -27.59
N LEU A 500 -9.28 -2.61 -27.40
CA LEU A 500 -9.91 -1.88 -28.50
C LEU A 500 -8.90 -1.04 -29.30
N ASP A 501 -7.99 -0.35 -28.61
CA ASP A 501 -6.92 0.42 -29.25
C ASP A 501 -6.02 -0.48 -30.09
N ALA A 502 -5.65 -1.66 -29.58
CA ALA A 502 -4.85 -2.64 -30.31
C ALA A 502 -5.56 -3.18 -31.56
N LEU A 503 -6.87 -3.47 -31.47
CA LEU A 503 -7.68 -3.90 -32.62
C LEU A 503 -7.80 -2.80 -33.68
N GLU A 504 -7.91 -1.54 -33.27
CA GLU A 504 -7.94 -0.40 -34.19
C GLU A 504 -6.59 -0.20 -34.88
N GLN A 505 -5.48 -0.31 -34.14
CA GLN A 505 -4.13 -0.13 -34.67
C GLN A 505 -3.71 -1.26 -35.62
N LEU A 506 -4.01 -2.51 -35.28
CA LEU A 506 -3.54 -3.69 -36.01
C LEU A 506 -4.49 -4.13 -37.13
N GLY A 507 -5.76 -3.71 -37.07
CA GLY A 507 -6.84 -4.30 -37.88
C GLY A 507 -7.17 -5.72 -37.43
N PRO A 508 -7.78 -6.55 -38.30
CA PRO A 508 -8.10 -7.93 -37.98
C PRO A 508 -6.87 -8.72 -37.53
N ALA A 509 -6.89 -9.25 -36.30
CA ALA A 509 -5.74 -9.87 -35.66
C ALA A 509 -6.13 -11.09 -34.82
N THR A 510 -5.25 -12.10 -34.78
CA THR A 510 -5.43 -13.22 -33.84
C THR A 510 -5.06 -12.79 -32.42
N ILE A 511 -5.54 -13.53 -31.43
CA ILE A 511 -5.19 -13.27 -30.02
C ILE A 511 -3.67 -13.36 -29.75
N ASP A 512 -2.94 -14.17 -30.52
CA ASP A 512 -1.48 -14.28 -30.48
C ASP A 512 -0.77 -13.00 -30.90
N VAL A 513 -1.36 -12.24 -31.84
CA VAL A 513 -0.85 -10.94 -32.28
C VAL A 513 -1.24 -9.83 -31.29
N LEU A 514 -2.42 -9.93 -30.68
CA LEU A 514 -2.92 -8.94 -29.73
C LEU A 514 -2.20 -8.99 -28.38
N ILE A 515 -1.85 -10.18 -27.87
CA ILE A 515 -1.30 -10.33 -26.52
C ILE A 515 -0.06 -9.48 -26.23
N PRO A 516 1.01 -9.44 -27.07
CA PRO A 516 2.19 -8.62 -26.76
C PRO A 516 1.91 -7.12 -26.78
N VAL A 517 0.88 -6.67 -27.51
CA VAL A 517 0.49 -5.24 -27.58
C VAL A 517 -0.35 -4.86 -26.37
N VAL A 518 -1.41 -5.62 -26.11
CA VAL A 518 -2.33 -5.34 -24.99
C VAL A 518 -1.64 -5.54 -23.64
N TYR A 519 -0.70 -6.49 -23.55
CA TYR A 519 0.06 -6.83 -22.34
C TYR A 519 1.55 -6.49 -22.44
N ALA A 520 1.90 -5.40 -23.14
CA ALA A 520 3.27 -4.89 -23.23
C ALA A 520 3.89 -4.53 -21.86
N ASP A 521 3.05 -4.21 -20.87
CA ASP A 521 3.41 -3.95 -19.48
C ASP A 521 3.61 -5.22 -18.62
N VAL A 522 3.39 -6.41 -19.19
CA VAL A 522 3.51 -7.69 -18.50
C VAL A 522 4.65 -8.51 -19.10
N PRO A 523 5.54 -9.12 -18.28
CA PRO A 523 6.61 -9.96 -18.78
C PRO A 523 6.10 -11.09 -19.67
N ALA A 524 6.82 -11.37 -20.76
CA ALA A 524 6.44 -12.39 -21.74
C ALA A 524 6.20 -13.79 -21.13
N SER A 525 6.92 -14.13 -20.05
CA SER A 525 6.71 -15.38 -19.30
C SER A 525 5.31 -15.54 -18.71
N ARG A 526 4.54 -14.46 -18.57
CA ARG A 526 3.16 -14.46 -18.06
C ARG A 526 2.11 -14.34 -19.17
N HIS A 527 2.50 -14.19 -20.43
CA HIS A 527 1.55 -14.01 -21.54
C HIS A 527 0.63 -15.21 -21.74
N ALA A 528 1.10 -16.44 -21.47
CA ALA A 528 0.26 -17.64 -21.56
C ALA A 528 -0.96 -17.59 -20.62
N VAL A 529 -0.78 -17.07 -19.40
CA VAL A 529 -1.87 -16.89 -18.42
C VAL A 529 -2.72 -15.68 -18.79
N ALA A 530 -2.08 -14.57 -19.18
CA ALA A 530 -2.76 -13.35 -19.60
C ALA A 530 -3.67 -13.56 -20.83
N ARG A 531 -3.30 -14.47 -21.74
CA ARG A 531 -4.12 -14.88 -22.90
C ARG A 531 -5.53 -15.27 -22.51
N ARG A 532 -5.71 -15.99 -21.40
CA ARG A 532 -7.03 -16.42 -20.91
C ARG A 532 -7.93 -15.21 -20.60
N SER A 533 -7.37 -14.21 -19.91
CA SER A 533 -8.10 -12.97 -19.61
C SER A 533 -8.28 -12.05 -20.81
N LEU A 534 -7.34 -12.03 -21.76
CA LEU A 534 -7.53 -11.34 -23.05
C LEU A 534 -8.70 -11.94 -23.82
N HIS A 535 -8.81 -13.27 -23.85
CA HIS A 535 -9.92 -13.96 -24.48
C HIS A 535 -11.26 -13.55 -23.84
N ALA A 536 -11.33 -13.52 -22.51
CA ALA A 536 -12.53 -13.08 -21.80
C ALA A 536 -12.91 -11.61 -22.08
N HIS A 537 -11.91 -10.72 -22.27
CA HIS A 537 -12.18 -9.35 -22.70
C HIS A 537 -12.75 -9.30 -24.12
N LEU A 538 -12.19 -10.09 -25.05
CA LEU A 538 -12.66 -10.15 -26.44
C LEU A 538 -14.09 -10.71 -26.54
N GLU A 539 -14.42 -11.75 -25.77
CA GLU A 539 -15.79 -12.27 -25.67
C GLU A 539 -16.76 -11.19 -25.18
N LYS A 540 -16.46 -10.51 -24.07
CA LYS A 540 -17.27 -9.38 -23.58
C LYS A 540 -17.41 -8.28 -24.63
N LEU A 541 -16.32 -7.88 -25.29
CA LEU A 541 -16.37 -6.86 -26.35
C LEU A 541 -17.25 -7.28 -27.53
N ALA A 542 -17.32 -8.58 -27.84
CA ALA A 542 -18.25 -9.08 -28.85
C ALA A 542 -19.71 -9.06 -28.38
N GLU A 543 -19.98 -9.38 -27.12
CA GLU A 543 -21.32 -9.25 -26.52
C GLU A 543 -21.79 -7.78 -26.52
N ASP A 544 -20.88 -6.85 -26.24
CA ASP A 544 -21.12 -5.41 -26.28
C ASP A 544 -21.23 -4.87 -27.73
N GLY A 545 -21.01 -5.71 -28.74
CA GLY A 545 -21.06 -5.32 -30.15
C GLY A 545 -19.92 -4.40 -30.58
N LEU A 546 -18.79 -4.39 -29.85
CA LEU A 546 -17.59 -3.58 -30.09
C LEU A 546 -16.45 -4.35 -30.79
N ALA A 547 -16.51 -5.68 -30.80
CA ALA A 547 -15.59 -6.54 -31.54
C ALA A 547 -16.35 -7.72 -32.17
N CYS A 548 -15.75 -8.37 -33.16
CA CYS A 548 -16.26 -9.64 -33.67
C CYS A 548 -15.12 -10.57 -34.07
N LEU A 549 -15.41 -11.87 -34.01
CA LEU A 549 -14.49 -12.94 -34.41
C LEU A 549 -14.88 -13.45 -35.79
N SER A 550 -13.95 -13.42 -36.74
CA SER A 550 -14.14 -14.01 -38.07
C SER A 550 -14.05 -15.54 -38.03
N ALA A 551 -14.53 -16.19 -39.09
CA ALA A 551 -14.41 -17.65 -39.25
C ALA A 551 -12.94 -18.13 -39.26
N ASP A 552 -12.02 -17.27 -39.70
CA ASP A 552 -10.57 -17.53 -39.74
C ASP A 552 -9.86 -17.21 -38.42
N GLY A 553 -10.60 -17.00 -37.32
CA GLY A 553 -10.04 -16.79 -35.99
C GLY A 553 -9.43 -15.40 -35.74
N HIS A 554 -9.77 -14.40 -36.57
CA HIS A 554 -9.29 -13.04 -36.42
C HIS A 554 -10.33 -12.18 -35.70
N TRP A 555 -9.91 -11.52 -34.63
CA TRP A 555 -10.70 -10.50 -33.95
C TRP A 555 -10.54 -9.17 -34.66
N GLN A 556 -11.64 -8.45 -34.83
CA GLN A 556 -11.64 -7.10 -35.38
C GLN A 556 -12.60 -6.22 -34.59
N ARG A 557 -12.28 -4.93 -34.50
CA ARG A 557 -13.22 -3.94 -33.95
C ARG A 557 -14.41 -3.80 -34.90
N THR A 558 -15.62 -3.78 -34.35
CA THR A 558 -16.78 -3.41 -35.15
C THR A 558 -16.76 -1.89 -35.37
N GLY A 559 -16.98 -1.44 -36.61
CA GLY A 559 -17.28 -0.03 -36.85
C GLY A 559 -18.52 0.35 -36.03
N ALA A 560 -18.51 1.52 -35.39
CA ALA A 560 -19.55 1.98 -34.47
C ALA A 560 -20.96 1.51 -34.89
N ALA A 561 -21.67 0.83 -34.00
CA ALA A 561 -23.05 0.43 -34.22
C ALA A 561 -23.94 1.67 -34.50
N PRO A 562 -24.98 1.55 -35.33
CA PRO A 562 -25.75 2.68 -35.86
C PRO A 562 -26.47 3.44 -34.74
N GLU A 563 -26.64 4.75 -34.93
CA GLU A 563 -27.47 5.62 -34.09
C GLU A 563 -28.78 4.92 -33.70
N LYS A 564 -29.07 4.89 -32.40
CA LYS A 564 -30.42 4.68 -31.86
C LYS A 564 -30.77 5.80 -30.91
#